data_AF-A0A6L3MX40-F1
#
_entry.id   AF-A0A6L3MX40-F1
#
_cell.length_a   1.000
_cell.length_b   1.000
_cell.length_c   1.000
_cell.angle_alpha   90.00
_cell.angle_beta   90.00
_cell.angle_gamma   90.00
#
_symmetry.space_group_name_H-M   'P 1'
#
loop_
_entity.id
_entity.type
_entity.pdbx_description
1 polymer ?
#
loop_
_entity_poly.entity_id
_entity_poly.type
_entity_poly.pdbx_seq_one_letter_code
_entity_poly.pdbx_strand_id
1 'polypeptide(L)' 'MTATLEERNTAWVLEALDTLFNRKDFERAAQFWSDACVQHSRHVPARRDGLFGLVRSTPRSLGRGRAVLGRRR' A
#
# COMPACT_ATOMS: atom_id res chain seq x y z
N MET A 1 -13.84 28.18 -1.51
CA MET A 1 -12.76 27.92 -2.47
C MET A 1 -12.84 26.46 -2.87
N THR A 2 -12.95 26.16 -4.15
CA THR A 2 -12.86 24.78 -4.66
C THR A 2 -11.39 24.36 -4.60
N ALA A 3 -11.11 23.26 -3.90
CA ALA A 3 -9.78 22.66 -3.92
C ALA A 3 -9.37 22.37 -5.37
N THR A 4 -8.10 22.57 -5.69
CA THR A 4 -7.58 22.27 -7.02
C THR A 4 -7.66 20.77 -7.29
N LEU A 5 -7.60 20.37 -8.56
CA LEU A 5 -7.62 18.95 -8.92
C LEU A 5 -6.44 18.21 -8.29
N GLU A 6 -5.28 18.86 -8.20
CA GLU A 6 -4.05 18.35 -7.60
C GLU A 6 -4.22 18.09 -6.09
N GLU A 7 -4.83 19.03 -5.37
CA GLU A 7 -5.11 18.88 -3.92
C GLU A 7 -6.06 17.70 -3.68
N ARG A 8 -7.11 17.58 -4.49
CA ARG A 8 -8.08 16.48 -4.41
C ARG A 8 -7.44 15.13 -4.71
N ASN A 9 -6.62 15.06 -5.76
CA ASN A 9 -5.93 13.83 -6.13
C ASN A 9 -4.90 13.42 -5.07
N THR A 10 -4.19 14.39 -4.49
CA THR A 10 -3.23 14.15 -3.42
C THR A 10 -3.94 13.56 -2.19
N ALA A 11 -5.03 14.20 -1.74
CA ALA A 11 -5.82 13.69 -0.62
C ALA A 11 -6.37 12.28 -0.89
N TRP A 12 -6.83 12.04 -2.11
CA TRP A 12 -7.33 10.73 -2.54
C TRP A 12 -6.25 9.63 -2.48
N VAL A 13 -5.04 9.91 -2.99
CA VAL A 13 -3.92 8.96 -2.97
C VAL A 13 -3.44 8.71 -1.55
N LEU A 14 -3.35 9.72 -0.71
CA LEU A 14 -2.95 9.55 0.70
C LEU A 14 -3.92 8.64 1.46
N GLU A 15 -5.22 8.84 1.27
CA GLU A 15 -6.24 7.98 1.89
C GLU A 15 -6.18 6.55 1.37
N ALA A 16 -5.95 6.36 0.07
CA ALA A 16 -5.76 5.04 -0.51
C ALA A 16 -4.56 4.32 0.15
N LEU A 17 -3.42 5.01 0.23
CA LEU A 17 -2.18 4.46 0.82
C LEU A 17 -2.37 4.12 2.30
N ASP A 18 -3.00 4.99 3.09
CA ASP A 18 -3.28 4.72 4.49
C ASP A 18 -4.19 3.49 4.66
N THR A 19 -5.26 3.42 3.85
CA THR A 19 -6.21 2.30 3.85
C THR A 19 -5.50 0.96 3.59
N LEU A 20 -4.67 0.90 2.55
CA LEU A 20 -4.04 -0.34 2.14
C LEU A 20 -2.85 -0.71 3.03
N PHE A 21 -1.89 0.20 3.23
CA PHE A 21 -0.61 -0.14 3.85
C PHE A 21 -0.65 -0.07 5.38
N ASN A 22 -1.34 0.92 5.95
CA ASN A 22 -1.37 1.13 7.39
C ASN A 22 -2.52 0.38 8.06
N ARG A 23 -3.75 0.60 7.58
CA ARG A 23 -4.96 -0.04 8.14
C ARG A 23 -5.11 -1.49 7.71
N LYS A 24 -4.61 -1.82 6.50
CA LYS A 24 -4.78 -3.13 5.84
C LYS A 24 -6.25 -3.51 5.65
N ASP A 25 -7.08 -2.52 5.36
CA ASP A 25 -8.50 -2.71 5.02
C ASP A 25 -8.61 -2.99 3.52
N PHE A 26 -8.54 -4.26 3.15
CA PHE A 26 -8.52 -4.68 1.75
C PHE A 26 -9.84 -4.44 1.03
N GLU A 27 -10.98 -4.52 1.73
CA GLU A 27 -12.30 -4.28 1.13
C GLU A 27 -12.46 -2.80 0.77
N ARG A 28 -12.06 -1.89 1.68
CA ARG A 28 -12.05 -0.47 1.40
C ARG A 28 -10.99 -0.11 0.37
N ALA A 29 -9.80 -0.71 0.45
CA ALA A 29 -8.71 -0.48 -0.50
C ALA A 29 -9.12 -0.81 -1.94
N ALA A 30 -9.92 -1.86 -2.17
CA ALA A 30 -10.34 -2.24 -3.52
C ALA A 30 -11.07 -1.13 -4.29
N GLN A 31 -11.60 -0.11 -3.60
CA GLN A 31 -12.27 1.04 -4.22
C GLN A 31 -11.28 2.09 -4.77
N PHE A 32 -10.03 2.05 -4.32
CA PHE A 32 -8.98 2.98 -4.76
C PHE A 32 -8.09 2.40 -5.87
N TRP A 33 -8.04 1.07 -6.03
CA TRP A 33 -7.23 0.39 -7.04
C TRP A 33 -8.11 -0.37 -8.03
N SER A 34 -8.01 -0.01 -9.31
CA SER A 34 -8.57 -0.82 -10.40
C SER A 34 -7.98 -2.23 -10.41
N ASP A 35 -8.82 -3.22 -10.72
CA ASP A 35 -8.42 -4.62 -10.94
C ASP A 35 -7.26 -4.74 -11.93
N ALA A 36 -7.20 -3.85 -12.92
CA ALA A 36 -6.19 -3.81 -13.96
C ALA A 36 -5.07 -2.79 -13.67
N CYS A 37 -4.82 -2.39 -12.42
CA CYS A 37 -3.78 -1.41 -12.13
C CYS A 37 -2.40 -1.88 -12.63
N VAL A 38 -1.74 -1.03 -13.41
CA VAL A 38 -0.40 -1.32 -13.93
C VAL A 38 0.62 -0.98 -12.85
N GLN A 39 1.39 -1.97 -12.45
CA GLN A 39 2.47 -1.82 -11.48
C GLN A 39 3.81 -1.95 -12.19
N HIS A 40 4.61 -0.89 -12.15
CA HIS A 40 5.94 -0.85 -12.79
C HIS A 40 7.04 -1.43 -11.90
N SER A 41 6.76 -1.63 -10.61
CA SER A 41 7.73 -2.18 -9.65
C SER A 41 8.03 -3.65 -9.95
N ARG A 42 9.29 -3.98 -10.25
CA ARG A 42 9.74 -5.36 -10.54
C ARG A 42 9.41 -6.38 -9.43
N HIS A 43 9.35 -5.94 -8.18
CA HIS A 43 9.16 -6.80 -7.00
C HIS A 43 7.70 -6.91 -6.54
N VAL A 44 6.80 -6.11 -7.12
CA VAL A 44 5.39 -6.15 -6.76
C VAL A 44 4.67 -6.92 -7.87
N PRO A 45 3.98 -8.04 -7.56
CA PRO A 45 3.26 -8.77 -8.58
C PRO A 45 2.20 -7.89 -9.24
N ALA A 46 1.89 -8.19 -10.51
CA ALA A 46 1.00 -7.36 -11.31
C ALA A 46 -0.42 -7.28 -10.73
N ARG A 47 -1.14 -6.20 -11.10
CA ARG A 47 -2.55 -5.96 -10.76
C ARG A 47 -2.80 -5.77 -9.26
N ARG A 48 -4.07 -5.50 -8.93
CA ARG A 48 -4.52 -5.27 -7.54
C ARG A 48 -4.21 -6.47 -6.65
N ASP A 49 -4.55 -7.68 -7.10
CA ASP A 49 -4.43 -8.88 -6.28
C ASP A 49 -2.96 -9.18 -5.92
N GLY A 50 -2.05 -8.93 -6.86
CA GLY A 50 -0.61 -9.03 -6.63
C GLY A 50 -0.10 -8.07 -5.56
N LEU A 51 -0.48 -6.80 -5.66
CA LEU A 51 -0.17 -5.79 -4.65
C LEU A 51 -0.77 -6.14 -3.28
N PHE A 52 -2.04 -6.56 -3.23
CA PHE A 52 -2.74 -6.85 -1.98
C PHE A 52 -2.17 -8.08 -1.31
N GLY A 53 -1.79 -9.11 -2.08
CA GLY A 53 -1.10 -10.30 -1.59
C GLY A 53 0.23 -9.94 -0.92
N LEU A 54 1.02 -9.05 -1.53
CA LEU A 54 2.27 -8.57 -0.95
C LEU A 54 2.04 -7.79 0.35
N VAL A 55 1.06 -6.88 0.38
CA VAL A 55 0.74 -6.12 1.60
C VAL A 55 0.23 -7.05 2.71
N ARG A 56 -0.53 -8.08 2.38
CA ARG A 56 -0.99 -9.10 3.34
C ARG A 56 0.17 -9.91 3.93
N SER A 57 1.21 -10.20 3.15
CA SER A 57 2.39 -10.93 3.65
C SER A 57 3.33 -10.09 4.51
N THR A 58 3.18 -8.76 4.54
CA THR A 58 4.01 -7.92 5.41
C THR A 58 3.53 -7.95 6.86
N PRO A 59 4.44 -8.09 7.86
CA PRO A 59 4.08 -7.98 9.27
C PRO A 59 3.44 -6.62 9.60
N ARG A 60 2.47 -6.57 10.53
CA ARG A 60 1.86 -5.31 10.99
C ARG A 60 2.86 -4.36 11.64
N SER A 61 3.96 -4.89 12.18
CA SER A 61 5.04 -4.13 12.81
C SER A 61 6.28 -4.10 11.92
N LEU A 62 6.28 -3.25 10.91
CA LEU A 62 7.53 -2.67 10.38
C LEU A 62 7.81 -1.41 11.21
N GLY A 63 8.24 -1.59 12.46
CA GLY A 63 8.79 -0.49 13.23
C GLY A 63 9.93 0.13 12.44
N ARG A 64 9.92 1.46 12.30
CA ARG A 64 11.04 2.24 11.73
C ARG A 64 12.35 1.67 12.27
N GLY A 65 13.15 1.06 11.39
CA GLY A 65 14.50 0.56 11.62
C GLY A 65 14.77 -0.09 12.98
N ARG A 66 14.65 -1.42 13.07
CA ARG A 66 15.58 -2.17 13.93
C ARG A 66 15.96 -3.46 13.24
N ALA A 67 17.15 -3.46 12.65
CA ALA A 67 17.84 -4.67 12.27
C ALA A 67 17.94 -5.57 13.51
N VAL A 68 17.17 -6.65 13.54
CA VAL A 68 17.44 -7.75 14.45
C VAL A 68 18.54 -8.57 13.77
N LEU A 69 19.79 -8.26 14.11
CA LEU A 69 20.92 -9.17 13.95
C LEU A 69 20.63 -10.40 14.82
N GLY A 70 19.91 -11.37 14.25
CA GLY A 70 19.71 -12.68 14.82
C GLY A 70 20.98 -13.49 14.63
N ARG A 71 21.79 -13.57 15.69
CA ARG A 71 22.93 -14.48 15.84
C ARG A 71 22.52 -15.90 15.41
N ARG A 72 23.24 -16.47 14.44
CA ARG A 72 23.36 -17.94 14.37
C ARG A 72 24.45 -18.34 15.38
N ARG A 73 24.10 -19.25 16.28
CA ARG A 73 25.08 -20.10 16.95
C ARG A 73 25.64 -21.08 15.94
#